data_AF-A0AAU3B381-F1
#
_entry.id   AF-A0AAU3B381-F1
#
_cell.length_a   1.000
_cell.length_b   1.000
_cell.length_c   1.000
_cell.angle_alpha   90.00
_cell.angle_beta   90.00
_cell.angle_gamma   90.00
#
_symmetry.space_group_name_H-M   'P 1'
#
loop_
_entity.id
_entity.type
_entity.pdbx_description
1 polymer ?
#
loop_
_entity_poly.entity_id
_entity_poly.type
_entity_poly.pdbx_seq_one_letter_code
_entity_poly.pdbx_strand_id
1 'polypeptide(L)'
;MTRPALTQAEYLAEVERLAREVRSAALVEGWLTYGNDPEGATVLQRAVNELARTLRHHHFPGDGCVEEELPLIDLVGVVIIRPGVMPSARDETYEQACLRIGVEPREEGWALWNTWGKAQDRITMVVSAVDTTVGLLANWSRGVDVSPVRPLPSQIALIRQGWSGPMTLSPRAVKRTGLLDSA
;
A
#
# COMPACT_ATOMS: atom_id res chain seq x y z
N MET A 1 -31.81 12.11 33.31
CA MET A 1 -30.37 12.45 33.31
C MET A 1 -29.95 12.69 31.88
N THR A 2 -29.68 13.94 31.50
CA THR A 2 -29.15 14.29 30.18
C THR A 2 -27.70 13.84 30.11
N ARG A 3 -27.37 13.02 29.10
CA ARG A 3 -26.00 12.56 28.86
C ARG A 3 -25.12 13.80 28.64
N PRO A 4 -23.97 13.93 29.32
CA PRO A 4 -23.08 15.07 29.10
C PRO A 4 -22.69 15.15 27.63
N ALA A 5 -22.63 16.38 27.09
CA ALA A 5 -22.22 16.60 25.72
C ALA A 5 -20.77 16.13 25.56
N LEU A 6 -20.55 15.21 24.61
CA LEU A 6 -19.21 14.72 24.29
C LEU A 6 -18.36 15.87 23.74
N THR A 7 -17.08 15.88 24.09
CA THR A 7 -16.09 16.67 23.34
C THR A 7 -15.99 16.16 21.91
N GLN A 8 -15.42 16.94 20.99
CA GLN A 8 -15.22 16.50 19.62
C GLN A 8 -14.38 15.21 19.54
N ALA A 9 -13.34 15.09 20.36
CA ALA A 9 -12.51 13.89 20.41
C ALA A 9 -13.28 12.66 20.90
N GLU A 10 -14.08 12.78 21.96
CA GLU A 10 -14.90 11.69 22.47
C GLU A 10 -16.02 11.31 21.49
N TYR A 11 -16.59 12.29 20.78
CA TYR A 11 -17.56 12.05 19.72
C TYR A 11 -16.94 11.23 18.58
N LEU A 12 -15.76 11.62 18.10
CA LEU A 12 -15.05 10.88 17.05
C LEU A 12 -14.66 9.47 17.51
N ALA A 13 -14.22 9.32 18.75
CA ALA A 13 -13.91 8.01 19.33
C ALA A 13 -15.16 7.11 19.42
N GLU A 14 -16.32 7.68 19.77
CA GLU A 14 -17.59 6.94 19.80
C GLU A 14 -18.06 6.53 18.40
N VAL A 15 -17.89 7.41 17.40
CA VAL A 15 -18.16 7.07 15.99
C VAL A 15 -17.27 5.90 15.54
N GLU A 16 -15.97 5.94 15.84
CA GLU A 16 -15.05 4.85 15.51
C GLU A 16 -15.43 3.55 16.22
N ARG A 17 -15.81 3.62 17.50
CA ARG A 17 -16.28 2.46 18.28
C ARG A 17 -17.50 1.82 17.62
N LEU A 18 -18.52 2.61 17.27
CA LEU A 18 -19.72 2.13 16.59
C LEU A 18 -19.42 1.55 15.21
N ALA A 19 -18.54 2.18 14.44
CA ALA A 19 -18.11 1.66 13.15
C ALA A 19 -17.42 0.28 13.27
N ARG A 20 -16.59 0.10 14.31
CA ARG A 20 -15.97 -1.20 14.63
C ARG A 20 -16.99 -2.25 15.03
N GLU A 21 -18.08 -1.88 15.70
CA GLU A 21 -19.20 -2.79 16.01
C GLU A 21 -19.93 -3.25 14.74
N VAL A 22 -20.28 -2.33 13.85
CA VAL A 22 -20.91 -2.65 12.54
C VAL A 22 -20.05 -3.63 11.75
N ARG A 23 -18.75 -3.35 11.64
CA ARG A 23 -17.79 -4.24 10.98
C ARG A 23 -17.76 -5.64 11.63
N SER A 24 -17.74 -5.69 12.96
CA SER A 24 -17.63 -6.97 13.69
C SER A 24 -18.90 -7.80 13.54
N ALA A 25 -20.08 -7.17 13.55
CA ALA A 25 -21.35 -7.84 13.26
C ALA A 25 -21.38 -8.40 11.83
N ALA A 26 -21.00 -7.60 10.82
CA ALA A 26 -20.94 -8.04 9.43
C ALA A 26 -19.94 -9.18 9.19
N LEU A 27 -18.82 -9.19 9.92
CA LEU A 27 -17.86 -10.30 9.86
C LEU A 27 -18.49 -11.62 10.33
N VAL A 28 -19.33 -11.61 11.37
CA VAL A 28 -20.04 -12.80 11.86
C VAL A 28 -21.04 -13.32 10.83
N GLU A 29 -21.66 -12.46 10.04
CA GLU A 29 -22.59 -12.85 8.97
C GLU A 29 -21.89 -13.51 7.75
N GLY A 30 -20.56 -13.47 7.69
CA GLY A 30 -19.76 -14.27 6.75
C GLY A 30 -19.69 -13.76 5.31
N TRP A 31 -20.37 -12.65 4.98
CA TRP A 31 -20.31 -12.03 3.64
C TRP A 31 -19.33 -10.86 3.55
N LEU A 32 -18.83 -10.35 4.69
CA LEU A 32 -17.90 -9.23 4.72
C LEU A 32 -16.61 -9.57 3.94
N THR A 33 -16.20 -8.68 3.05
CA THR A 33 -14.94 -8.83 2.31
C THR A 33 -14.10 -7.55 2.37
N TYR A 34 -12.78 -7.72 2.34
CA TYR A 34 -11.81 -6.64 2.19
C TYR A 34 -11.30 -6.51 0.74
N GLY A 35 -11.73 -7.40 -0.16
CA GLY A 35 -11.43 -7.35 -1.59
C GLY A 35 -12.45 -6.53 -2.37
N ASN A 36 -12.58 -6.81 -3.67
CA ASN A 36 -13.67 -6.26 -4.48
C ASN A 36 -15.02 -6.77 -3.98
N ASP A 37 -16.04 -5.93 -4.11
CA ASP A 37 -17.40 -6.32 -3.78
C ASP A 37 -17.89 -7.42 -4.73
N PRO A 38 -18.50 -8.51 -4.22
CA PRO A 38 -19.13 -9.52 -5.05
C PRO A 38 -20.20 -8.91 -5.96
N GLU A 39 -20.38 -9.46 -7.17
CA GLU A 39 -21.37 -8.93 -8.13
C GLU A 39 -22.79 -8.84 -7.54
N GLY A 40 -23.15 -9.82 -6.69
CA GLY A 40 -24.45 -9.87 -5.99
C GLY A 40 -24.54 -9.08 -4.68
N ALA A 41 -23.51 -8.34 -4.29
CA ALA A 41 -23.52 -7.60 -3.02
C ALA A 41 -24.55 -6.46 -3.04
N THR A 42 -25.37 -6.38 -1.99
CA THR A 42 -26.35 -5.29 -1.82
C THR A 42 -25.65 -3.95 -1.56
N VAL A 43 -26.36 -2.84 -1.73
CA VAL A 43 -25.83 -1.49 -1.45
C VAL A 43 -25.32 -1.37 0.00
N LEU A 44 -26.06 -1.93 0.96
CA LEU A 44 -25.64 -1.93 2.37
C LEU A 44 -24.36 -2.75 2.56
N GLN A 45 -24.28 -3.94 1.96
CA GLN A 45 -23.08 -4.77 2.06
C GLN A 45 -21.86 -4.07 1.48
N ARG A 46 -21.99 -3.40 0.33
CA ARG A 46 -20.92 -2.62 -0.27
C ARG A 46 -20.47 -1.46 0.62
N ALA A 47 -21.43 -0.74 1.22
CA ALA A 47 -21.12 0.35 2.15
C ALA A 47 -20.41 -0.14 3.43
N VAL A 48 -20.81 -1.30 3.96
CA VAL A 48 -20.18 -1.90 5.14
C VAL A 48 -18.81 -2.49 4.80
N ASN A 49 -18.64 -3.09 3.62
CA ASN A 49 -17.32 -3.51 3.11
C ASN A 49 -16.40 -2.29 3.00
N GLU A 50 -16.89 -1.17 2.46
CA GLU A 50 -16.11 0.06 2.38
C GLU A 50 -15.73 0.59 3.76
N LEU A 51 -16.69 0.71 4.69
CA LEU A 51 -16.41 1.07 6.08
C LEU A 51 -15.34 0.16 6.71
N ALA A 52 -15.46 -1.15 6.49
CA ALA A 52 -14.52 -2.14 7.01
C ALA A 52 -13.13 -2.01 6.41
N ARG A 53 -13.02 -1.68 5.11
CA ARG A 53 -11.77 -1.37 4.42
C ARG A 53 -11.16 -0.09 5.00
N THR A 54 -11.92 0.98 5.12
CA THR A 54 -11.46 2.26 5.71
C THR A 54 -10.96 2.08 7.14
N LEU A 55 -11.67 1.32 7.99
CA LEU A 55 -11.24 1.06 9.37
C LEU A 55 -9.93 0.25 9.49
N ARG A 56 -9.56 -0.50 8.44
CA ARG A 56 -8.28 -1.24 8.39
C ARG A 56 -7.20 -0.48 7.63
N HIS A 57 -7.57 0.58 6.93
CA HIS A 57 -6.65 1.41 6.17
C HIS A 57 -5.67 2.10 7.12
N HIS A 58 -4.39 1.96 6.84
CA HIS A 58 -3.36 2.73 7.52
C HIS A 58 -2.98 3.89 6.61
N HIS A 59 -3.28 5.11 7.05
CA HIS A 59 -2.95 6.30 6.29
C HIS A 59 -1.44 6.52 6.23
N PHE A 60 -0.95 6.91 5.05
CA PHE A 60 0.46 7.21 4.82
C PHE A 60 0.62 8.33 3.79
N PRO A 61 1.74 9.06 3.77
CA PRO A 61 1.97 10.12 2.78
C PRO A 61 1.88 9.59 1.35
N GLY A 62 1.00 10.15 0.52
CA GLY A 62 0.76 9.67 -0.82
C GLY A 62 -0.13 8.43 -0.91
N ASP A 63 -0.96 8.16 0.09
CA ASP A 63 -2.06 7.18 0.01
C ASP A 63 -3.26 7.67 -0.82
N GLY A 64 -3.25 8.95 -1.22
CA GLY A 64 -4.29 9.59 -2.02
C GLY A 64 -5.44 10.17 -1.20
N CYS A 65 -5.38 10.10 0.14
CA CYS A 65 -6.40 10.64 1.02
C CYS A 65 -6.37 12.18 1.07
N VAL A 66 -5.20 12.80 0.96
CA VAL A 66 -5.05 14.27 0.94
C VAL A 66 -4.63 14.78 -0.43
N GLU A 67 -4.15 13.90 -1.31
CA GLU A 67 -3.70 14.20 -2.66
C GLU A 67 -4.71 13.79 -3.74
N GLU A 68 -6.00 14.14 -3.56
CA GLU A 68 -7.12 13.67 -4.39
C GLU A 68 -6.95 13.88 -5.91
N GLU A 69 -6.16 14.89 -6.31
CA GLU A 69 -5.92 15.23 -7.72
C GLU A 69 -4.79 14.40 -8.37
N LEU A 70 -3.98 13.69 -7.58
CA LEU A 70 -2.87 12.91 -8.10
C LEU A 70 -3.31 11.50 -8.49
N PRO A 71 -3.01 11.04 -9.72
CA PRO A 71 -3.41 9.72 -10.17
C PRO A 71 -2.67 8.63 -9.37
N LEU A 72 -3.40 7.60 -8.95
CA LEU A 72 -2.80 6.39 -8.37
C LEU A 72 -1.97 5.63 -9.40
N ILE A 73 -0.99 4.87 -8.92
CA ILE A 73 -0.16 3.99 -9.75
C ILE A 73 -0.35 2.52 -9.37
N ASP A 74 -0.69 1.69 -10.35
CA ASP A 74 -0.82 0.25 -10.15
C ASP A 74 0.58 -0.36 -10.02
N LEU A 75 0.87 -0.91 -8.83
CA LEU A 75 2.16 -1.53 -8.54
C LEU A 75 2.05 -3.04 -8.60
N VAL A 76 3.03 -3.67 -9.24
CA VAL A 76 3.24 -5.12 -9.23
C VAL A 76 3.81 -5.53 -7.90
N GLY A 77 4.79 -4.76 -7.41
CA GLY A 77 5.47 -5.00 -6.17
C GLY A 77 6.50 -3.93 -5.89
N VAL A 78 7.04 -3.96 -4.68
CA VAL A 78 8.04 -2.98 -4.23
C VAL A 78 9.22 -3.65 -3.55
N VAL A 79 10.36 -2.95 -3.57
CA VAL A 79 11.55 -3.28 -2.80
C VAL A 79 11.97 -2.04 -2.02
N ILE A 80 12.38 -2.20 -0.77
CA ILE A 80 13.09 -1.16 -0.02
C ILE A 80 14.53 -1.60 0.14
N ILE A 81 15.47 -0.70 -0.19
CA ILE A 81 16.88 -0.85 0.12
C ILE A 81 17.31 0.34 0.97
N ARG A 82 17.93 0.09 2.12
CA ARG A 82 18.50 1.13 2.99
C ARG A 82 19.58 0.51 3.88
N PRO A 83 20.42 1.33 4.54
CA PRO A 83 21.37 0.79 5.51
C PRO A 83 20.69 -0.13 6.53
N GLY A 84 21.19 -1.36 6.67
CA GLY A 84 20.64 -2.38 7.57
C GLY A 84 19.34 -3.05 7.15
N VAL A 85 18.70 -2.65 6.04
CA VAL A 85 17.53 -3.33 5.47
C VAL A 85 17.77 -3.59 3.99
N MET A 86 18.20 -4.82 3.72
CA MET A 86 18.48 -5.33 2.38
C MET A 86 17.65 -6.59 2.11
N PRO A 87 17.21 -6.83 0.86
CA PRO A 87 16.58 -8.09 0.49
C PRO A 87 17.51 -9.27 0.79
N SER A 88 17.03 -10.23 1.58
CA SER A 88 17.80 -11.39 2.07
C SER A 88 18.38 -12.29 0.97
N ALA A 89 17.81 -12.24 -0.24
CA ALA A 89 18.24 -13.07 -1.36
C ALA A 89 19.57 -12.65 -1.98
N ARG A 90 20.20 -11.55 -1.54
CA ARG A 90 21.45 -11.05 -2.10
C ARG A 90 22.45 -10.70 -1.01
N ASP A 91 23.63 -11.30 -1.12
CA ASP A 91 24.80 -10.94 -0.32
C ASP A 91 25.46 -9.68 -0.91
N GLU A 92 24.70 -8.57 -0.95
CA GLU A 92 25.18 -7.27 -1.41
C GLU A 92 24.94 -6.20 -0.33
N THR A 93 25.89 -5.28 -0.15
CA THR A 93 25.71 -4.13 0.75
C THR A 93 24.77 -3.10 0.11
N TYR A 94 24.27 -2.17 0.92
CA TYR A 94 23.42 -1.07 0.46
C TYR A 94 24.12 -0.23 -0.63
N GLU A 95 25.40 0.06 -0.46
CA GLU A 95 26.22 0.85 -1.39
C GLU A 95 26.41 0.11 -2.72
N GLN A 96 26.65 -1.20 -2.66
CA GLN A 96 26.76 -2.05 -3.86
C GLN A 96 25.42 -2.10 -4.62
N ALA A 97 24.30 -2.23 -3.90
CA ALA A 97 22.98 -2.18 -4.51
C ALA A 97 22.71 -0.82 -5.18
N CYS A 98 23.06 0.30 -4.52
CA CYS A 98 22.93 1.65 -5.08
C CYS A 98 23.75 1.80 -6.37
N LEU A 99 25.01 1.38 -6.35
CA LEU A 99 25.88 1.40 -7.52
C LEU A 99 25.30 0.57 -8.67
N ARG A 100 24.80 -0.64 -8.38
CA ARG A 100 24.18 -1.54 -9.37
C ARG A 100 22.90 -0.97 -9.98
N ILE A 101 22.13 -0.19 -9.21
CA ILE A 101 20.93 0.47 -9.73
C ILE A 101 21.21 1.82 -10.37
N GLY A 102 22.39 2.40 -10.15
CA GLY A 102 22.82 3.67 -10.74
C GLY A 102 22.34 4.89 -9.96
N VAL A 103 22.22 4.78 -8.63
CA VAL A 103 21.89 5.91 -7.74
C VAL A 103 22.99 6.13 -6.72
N GLU A 104 23.07 7.35 -6.22
CA GLU A 104 23.87 7.66 -5.04
C GLU A 104 23.20 7.11 -3.77
N PRO A 105 23.98 6.56 -2.81
CA PRO A 105 23.47 6.17 -1.50
C PRO A 105 22.87 7.36 -0.73
N ARG A 106 21.84 7.07 0.06
CA ARG A 106 21.14 8.01 0.94
C ARG A 106 20.83 7.37 2.29
N GLU A 107 20.78 8.15 3.35
CA GLU A 107 20.50 7.64 4.70
C GLU A 107 19.09 7.05 4.79
N GLU A 108 18.10 7.67 4.15
CA GLU A 108 16.72 7.16 4.15
C GLU A 108 16.56 5.91 3.27
N GLY A 109 17.49 5.69 2.33
CA GLY A 109 17.43 4.63 1.35
C GLY A 109 16.65 4.98 0.08
N TRP A 110 16.30 3.92 -0.64
CA TRP A 110 15.53 3.97 -1.88
C TRP A 110 14.40 2.95 -1.87
N ALA A 111 13.27 3.33 -2.46
CA ALA A 111 12.22 2.40 -2.82
C ALA A 111 12.27 2.12 -4.33
N LEU A 112 12.09 0.85 -4.70
CA LEU A 112 12.02 0.40 -6.08
C LEU A 112 10.57 -0.02 -6.34
N TRP A 113 9.85 0.73 -7.15
CA TRP A 113 8.46 0.47 -7.51
C TRP A 113 8.42 -0.25 -8.86
N ASN A 114 8.04 -1.53 -8.84
CA ASN A 114 7.86 -2.32 -10.05
C ASN A 114 6.43 -2.10 -10.59
N THR A 115 6.34 -1.64 -11.83
CA THR A 115 5.07 -1.26 -12.47
C THR A 115 5.16 -1.46 -13.99
N TRP A 116 4.16 -0.95 -14.71
CA TRP A 116 4.08 -0.98 -16.16
C TRP A 116 4.29 0.42 -16.74
N GLY A 117 5.09 0.51 -17.79
CA GLY A 117 5.28 1.71 -18.59
C GLY A 117 4.08 1.98 -19.51
N LYS A 118 4.14 3.09 -20.24
CA LYS A 118 3.06 3.53 -21.16
C LYS A 118 2.70 2.49 -22.22
N ALA A 119 3.66 1.68 -22.67
CA ALA A 119 3.47 0.61 -23.65
C ALA A 119 3.29 -0.78 -23.02
N GLN A 120 2.92 -0.86 -21.73
CA GLN A 120 2.84 -2.10 -20.93
C GLN A 120 4.18 -2.81 -20.71
N ASP A 121 5.30 -2.16 -21.05
CA ASP A 121 6.64 -2.65 -20.75
C ASP A 121 6.86 -2.71 -19.24
N ARG A 122 7.58 -3.72 -18.77
CA ARG A 122 7.93 -3.86 -17.36
C ARG A 122 8.97 -2.82 -16.99
N ILE A 123 8.69 -2.00 -15.98
CA ILE A 123 9.64 -0.98 -15.51
C ILE A 123 9.81 -1.01 -13.99
N THR A 124 10.97 -0.56 -13.54
CA THR A 124 11.25 -0.25 -12.14
C THR A 124 11.48 1.26 -12.01
N MET A 125 10.71 1.94 -11.17
CA MET A 125 10.98 3.32 -10.76
C MET A 125 11.79 3.31 -9.46
N VAL A 126 12.96 3.94 -9.43
CA VAL A 126 13.73 4.13 -8.19
C VAL A 126 13.34 5.48 -7.61
N VAL A 127 12.70 5.47 -6.45
CA VAL A 127 12.06 6.64 -5.86
C VAL A 127 12.49 6.90 -4.43
N SER A 128 12.55 8.18 -4.07
CA SER A 128 12.89 8.66 -2.72
C SER A 128 11.75 8.51 -1.71
N ALA A 129 10.55 8.11 -2.17
CA ALA A 129 9.34 7.94 -1.37
C ALA A 129 9.36 6.67 -0.49
N VAL A 130 10.36 6.58 0.40
CA VAL A 130 10.55 5.42 1.28
C VAL A 130 9.40 5.28 2.27
N ASP A 131 8.99 6.38 2.93
CA ASP A 131 7.90 6.34 3.92
C ASP A 131 6.55 5.95 3.31
N THR A 132 6.26 6.47 2.11
CA THR A 132 5.10 6.02 1.30
C THR A 132 5.14 4.52 1.07
N THR A 133 6.32 3.98 0.74
CA THR A 133 6.50 2.54 0.49
C THR A 133 6.35 1.72 1.77
N VAL A 134 6.82 2.22 2.92
CA VAL A 134 6.62 1.57 4.23
C VAL A 134 5.13 1.52 4.59
N GLY A 135 4.41 2.63 4.42
CA GLY A 135 2.96 2.71 4.66
C GLY A 135 2.16 1.79 3.72
N LEU A 136 2.57 1.73 2.45
CA LEU A 136 2.04 0.80 1.46
C LEU A 136 2.23 -0.67 1.91
N LEU A 137 3.44 -1.05 2.32
CA LEU A 137 3.74 -2.39 2.82
C LEU A 137 2.94 -2.72 4.09
N ALA A 138 2.72 -1.76 4.98
CA ALA A 138 1.90 -1.93 6.18
C ALA A 138 0.44 -2.28 5.82
N ASN A 139 -0.11 -1.69 4.76
CA ASN A 139 -1.44 -2.06 4.26
C ASN A 139 -1.42 -3.43 3.56
N TRP A 140 -0.45 -3.69 2.69
CA TRP A 140 -0.35 -4.97 1.97
C TRP A 140 -0.20 -6.17 2.90
N SER A 141 0.58 -6.05 3.98
CA SER A 141 0.70 -7.10 5.02
C SER A 141 -0.63 -7.44 5.71
N ARG A 142 -1.61 -6.53 5.66
CA ARG A 142 -2.97 -6.72 6.20
C ARG A 142 -3.96 -7.21 5.13
N GLY A 143 -3.49 -7.44 3.91
CA GLY A 143 -4.31 -7.82 2.75
C GLY A 143 -5.09 -6.66 2.14
N VAL A 144 -4.76 -5.41 2.50
CA VAL A 144 -5.44 -4.21 2.00
C VAL A 144 -4.81 -3.82 0.66
N ASP A 145 -5.59 -3.91 -0.41
CA ASP A 145 -5.16 -3.63 -1.79
C ASP A 145 -5.20 -2.13 -2.07
N VAL A 146 -4.15 -1.42 -1.64
CA VAL A 146 -3.99 0.02 -1.88
C VAL A 146 -2.84 0.27 -2.85
N SER A 147 -2.97 1.36 -3.60
CA SER A 147 -1.97 1.88 -4.53
C SER A 147 -1.61 3.29 -4.08
N PRO A 148 -0.32 3.66 -4.07
CA PRO A 148 0.07 5.02 -3.78
C PRO A 148 -0.27 5.94 -4.96
N VAL A 149 -0.28 7.24 -4.73
CA VAL A 149 -0.24 8.23 -5.80
C VAL A 149 1.05 8.08 -6.61
N ARG A 150 1.01 8.51 -7.88
CA ARG A 150 2.23 8.59 -8.69
C ARG A 150 3.26 9.46 -7.97
N PRO A 151 4.53 9.02 -7.92
CA PRO A 151 5.58 9.81 -7.30
C PRO A 151 5.80 11.07 -8.13
N LEU A 152 6.12 12.17 -7.45
CA LEU A 152 6.46 13.42 -8.10
C LEU A 152 7.73 13.24 -8.96
N PRO A 153 7.91 14.02 -10.04
CA PRO A 153 9.15 13.96 -10.82
C PRO A 153 10.42 14.14 -9.97
N SER A 154 10.38 15.00 -8.95
CA SER A 154 11.48 15.21 -8.01
C SER A 154 11.78 14.03 -7.09
N GLN A 155 10.84 13.10 -6.94
CA GLN A 155 11.01 11.89 -6.15
C GLN A 155 11.58 10.73 -6.97
N ILE A 156 11.59 10.82 -8.30
CA ILE A 156 12.09 9.77 -9.18
C ILE A 156 13.56 10.04 -9.48
N ALA A 157 14.44 9.18 -8.98
CA ALA A 157 15.87 9.26 -9.30
C ALA A 157 16.17 8.69 -10.69
N LEU A 158 15.57 7.55 -11.02
CA LEU A 158 15.72 6.91 -12.32
C LEU A 158 14.59 5.91 -12.62
N ILE A 159 14.44 5.56 -13.89
CA ILE A 159 13.52 4.52 -14.38
C ILE A 159 14.33 3.48 -15.15
N ARG A 160 14.18 2.21 -14.80
CA ARG A 160 14.83 1.07 -15.46
C ARG A 160 13.84 0.22 -16.21
N GLN A 161 14.33 -0.40 -17.29
CA GLN A 161 13.62 -1.48 -17.96
C GLN A 161 13.74 -2.79 -17.17
N GLY A 162 12.65 -3.54 -17.13
CA GLY A 162 12.49 -4.76 -16.34
C GLY A 162 12.05 -4.49 -14.90
N TRP A 163 11.56 -5.53 -14.23
CA TRP A 163 11.27 -5.51 -12.80
C TRP A 163 12.50 -5.91 -12.00
N SER A 164 12.73 -5.21 -10.89
CA SER A 164 13.79 -5.52 -9.93
C SER A 164 13.28 -6.51 -8.89
N GLY A 165 13.99 -7.63 -8.70
CA GLY A 165 13.62 -8.68 -7.74
C GLY A 165 14.75 -9.01 -6.74
N PRO A 166 14.45 -9.67 -5.60
CA PRO A 166 13.12 -10.05 -5.10
C PRO A 166 12.31 -8.85 -4.62
N MET A 167 10.98 -8.94 -4.64
CA MET A 167 10.06 -7.86 -4.29
C MET A 167 8.89 -8.38 -3.47
N THR A 168 8.31 -7.51 -2.63
CA THR A 168 7.01 -7.78 -2.04
C THR A 168 5.94 -7.47 -3.08
N LEU A 169 5.12 -8.45 -3.44
CA LEU A 169 4.06 -8.29 -4.43
C LEU A 169 2.86 -7.55 -3.84
N SER A 170 2.16 -6.78 -4.69
CA SER A 170 0.88 -6.20 -4.31
C SER A 170 -0.19 -7.29 -4.16
N PRO A 171 -1.19 -7.12 -3.27
CA PRO A 171 -2.28 -8.07 -3.13
C PRO A 171 -3.00 -8.36 -4.46
N ARG A 172 -3.14 -7.34 -5.32
CA ARG A 172 -3.66 -7.50 -6.68
C ARG A 172 -2.76 -8.36 -7.57
N ALA A 173 -1.45 -8.14 -7.55
CA ALA A 173 -0.50 -8.93 -8.35
C ALA A 173 -0.52 -10.41 -7.94
N VAL A 174 -0.55 -10.70 -6.63
CA VAL A 174 -0.67 -12.08 -6.11
C VAL A 174 -1.95 -12.75 -6.62
N LYS A 175 -3.10 -12.08 -6.51
CA LYS A 175 -4.39 -12.59 -7.01
C LYS A 175 -4.38 -12.85 -8.52
N ARG A 176 -3.72 -11.99 -9.31
CA ARG A 176 -3.72 -12.07 -10.77
C ARG A 176 -2.75 -13.11 -11.33
N THR A 177 -1.65 -13.35 -10.63
CA THR A 177 -0.56 -14.21 -11.14
C THR A 177 -0.52 -15.59 -10.49
N GLY A 178 -1.21 -15.80 -9.36
CA GLY A 178 -1.14 -17.05 -8.60
C GLY A 178 0.25 -17.33 -8.01
N LEU A 179 1.18 -16.38 -8.10
CA LEU A 179 2.49 -16.44 -7.47
C LEU A 179 2.30 -16.22 -5.96
N LEU A 180 2.03 -17.30 -5.25
CA LEU A 180 2.32 -17.35 -3.81
C LEU A 180 3.84 -17.31 -3.64
N ASP A 181 4.28 -16.51 -2.66
CA ASP A 181 5.66 -16.30 -2.27
C ASP A 181 6.51 -17.57 -2.38
N SER A 182 7.52 -17.54 -3.24
CA SER A 182 8.68 -18.39 -3.04
C SER A 182 9.52 -17.68 -1.98
N ALA A 183 9.49 -18.25 -0.77
CA ALA A 183 10.26 -17.85 0.41
C ALA A 183 11.73 -17.53 0.11
#